data_AF-A0A1R3XQN5-F1
#
_entry.id   AF-A0A1R3XQN5-F1
#
_cell.length_a   1.000
_cell.length_b   1.000
_cell.length_c   1.000
_cell.angle_alpha   90.00
_cell.angle_beta   90.00
_cell.angle_gamma   90.00
#
_symmetry.space_group_name_H-M   'P 1'
#
loop_
_entity.id
_entity.type
_entity.pdbx_description
1 polymer ?
#
loop_
_entity_poly.entity_id
_entity_poly.type
_entity_poly.pdbx_seq_one_letter_code
_entity_poly.pdbx_strand_id
1 'polypeptide(L)'
;MKALYKSAFFLIILLLPLVTQAQKQKSKAQLEKEKKENLNRIKEANRILQQTKVQKEASIGQLNAIQEKITVQKGVISTISREIQLLESGMKETEGIVGELQADLESLKAEYATMVYAASKTANSYNKLMFVFAADSFNQMVRRLRYLQQYSEARKKQVEQINKVQAALTGQLRTLESQRETKRGLLNKQVVENKNLLSLRSQQDTMIQKLSKQEEQLKKEVAQRQQAVRKLDNLIADIVKEEIARAARAAREEGRATSGSSSKITLTPEAALISSSFAGNRGRLAWPVERGFISQKFGRHNHPVLKGVVIENRGIDIQTSQGEPARAIFEGKVLTVASVPGMNNIVMVQHGEYFVVYAKLRTVNVKEGQDVKPKDVIGTVYTDANGTTELQFQLWKNNTNLNPESWIRPK
;
A
#
# COMPACT_ATOMS: atom_id res chain seq x y z
N MET A 1 40.04 -1.34 -66.96
CA MET A 1 40.80 -1.59 -65.71
C MET A 1 40.08 -2.72 -64.98
N LYS A 2 40.45 -4.01 -65.11
CA LYS A 2 41.53 -4.74 -64.39
C LYS A 2 41.54 -4.31 -62.91
N ALA A 3 41.32 -5.14 -61.87
CA ALA A 3 41.46 -6.57 -61.63
C ALA A 3 40.52 -6.96 -60.44
N LEU A 4 39.74 -8.05 -60.47
CA LEU A 4 40.12 -9.44 -60.15
C LEU A 4 40.70 -9.61 -58.74
N TYR A 5 39.90 -10.14 -57.80
CA TYR A 5 40.26 -11.33 -57.01
C TYR A 5 39.01 -12.16 -56.72
N LYS A 6 38.94 -13.30 -57.42
CA LYS A 6 37.97 -14.38 -57.26
C LYS A 6 38.40 -15.30 -56.10
N SER A 7 37.40 -15.74 -55.34
CA SER A 7 37.14 -17.14 -54.98
C SER A 7 38.32 -18.05 -54.57
N ALA A 8 38.45 -18.29 -53.26
CA ALA A 8 38.85 -19.56 -52.62
C ALA A 8 38.66 -19.34 -51.11
N PHE A 9 37.71 -19.93 -50.40
CA PHE A 9 37.71 -21.35 -50.06
C PHE A 9 36.29 -21.75 -49.63
N PHE A 10 35.74 -22.74 -50.34
CA PHE A 10 34.57 -23.50 -49.94
C PHE A 10 34.99 -24.46 -48.81
N LEU A 11 34.06 -24.81 -47.92
CA LEU A 11 34.07 -26.05 -47.13
C LEU A 11 34.95 -26.11 -45.84
N ILE A 12 34.46 -25.53 -44.75
CA ILE A 12 34.62 -26.13 -43.40
C ILE A 12 33.22 -26.24 -42.77
N ILE A 13 32.48 -27.24 -43.24
CA ILE A 13 31.47 -27.93 -42.44
C ILE A 13 32.20 -29.10 -41.78
N LEU A 14 32.45 -29.03 -40.47
CA LEU A 14 32.34 -30.16 -39.53
C LEU A 14 32.78 -29.72 -38.12
N LEU A 15 32.00 -30.14 -37.11
CA LEU A 15 32.34 -30.18 -35.68
C LEU A 15 32.32 -28.86 -34.89
N LEU A 16 31.16 -28.21 -34.83
CA LEU A 16 30.75 -27.55 -33.58
C LEU A 16 30.16 -28.64 -32.66
N PRO A 17 30.70 -28.87 -31.45
CA PRO A 17 30.10 -29.80 -30.54
C PRO A 17 28.73 -29.24 -30.19
N LEU A 18 27.71 -30.02 -30.53
CA LEU A 18 26.39 -29.92 -29.95
C LEU A 18 26.57 -30.14 -28.44
N VAL A 19 26.94 -29.09 -27.71
CA VAL A 19 26.82 -29.06 -26.26
C VAL A 19 25.32 -28.99 -26.02
N THR A 20 24.70 -30.16 -26.03
CA THR A 20 23.46 -30.40 -25.34
C THR A 20 23.68 -29.85 -23.94
N GLN A 21 23.16 -28.66 -23.65
CA GLN A 21 22.82 -28.28 -22.30
C GLN A 21 21.81 -29.33 -21.85
N ALA A 22 22.32 -30.44 -21.34
CA ALA A 22 21.63 -31.24 -20.36
C ALA A 22 21.26 -30.24 -19.27
N GLN A 23 20.03 -29.75 -19.33
CA GLN A 23 19.40 -28.98 -18.28
C GLN A 23 19.46 -29.93 -17.08
N LYS A 24 20.50 -29.80 -16.27
CA LYS A 24 20.79 -30.68 -15.14
C LYS A 24 19.56 -30.59 -14.26
N GLN A 25 18.71 -31.61 -14.35
CA GLN A 25 17.41 -31.61 -13.70
C GLN A 25 17.70 -31.49 -12.20
N LYS A 26 17.34 -30.33 -11.62
CA LYS A 26 17.66 -30.02 -10.22
C LYS A 26 17.19 -31.20 -9.38
N SER A 27 18.05 -31.67 -8.48
CA SER A 27 17.68 -32.82 -7.65
C SER A 27 16.51 -32.43 -6.74
N LYS A 28 15.65 -33.40 -6.42
CA LYS A 28 14.50 -33.20 -5.52
C LYS A 28 14.91 -32.49 -4.21
N ALA A 29 16.05 -32.88 -3.65
CA ALA A 29 16.62 -32.25 -2.46
C ALA A 29 16.96 -30.76 -2.65
N GLN A 30 17.42 -30.34 -3.84
CA GLN A 30 17.68 -28.92 -4.15
C GLN A 30 16.38 -28.12 -4.28
N LEU A 31 15.34 -28.69 -4.90
CA LEU A 31 14.03 -28.04 -5.04
C LEU A 31 13.33 -27.88 -3.69
N GLU A 32 13.44 -28.87 -2.81
CA GLU A 32 12.89 -28.82 -1.44
C GLU A 32 13.65 -27.83 -0.55
N LYS A 33 14.98 -27.71 -0.71
CA LYS A 33 15.77 -26.65 -0.06
C LYS A 33 15.32 -25.25 -0.50
N GLU A 34 15.14 -25.05 -1.81
CA GLU A 34 14.61 -23.79 -2.37
C GLU A 34 13.19 -23.50 -1.86
N LYS A 35 12.34 -24.52 -1.75
CA LYS A 35 10.99 -24.39 -1.16
C LYS A 35 11.06 -23.94 0.29
N LYS A 36 11.87 -24.61 1.12
CA LYS A 36 12.05 -24.27 2.54
C LYS A 36 12.56 -22.84 2.71
N GLU A 37 13.52 -22.43 1.89
CA GLU A 37 14.07 -21.08 1.90
C GLU A 37 13.02 -20.03 1.49
N ASN A 38 12.23 -20.30 0.44
CA ASN A 38 11.13 -19.42 0.04
C ASN A 38 10.04 -19.32 1.11
N LEU A 39 9.69 -20.42 1.79
CA LEU A 39 8.73 -20.41 2.90
C LEU A 39 9.24 -19.61 4.10
N ASN A 40 10.52 -19.75 4.46
CA ASN A 40 11.14 -18.95 5.51
C ASN A 40 11.11 -17.46 5.16
N ARG A 41 11.46 -17.10 3.92
CA ARG A 41 11.40 -15.72 3.42
C ARG A 41 9.97 -15.17 3.38
N ILE A 42 8.96 -15.99 3.06
CA ILE A 42 7.54 -15.58 3.14
C ILE A 42 7.14 -15.33 4.59
N LYS A 43 7.53 -16.21 5.53
CA LYS A 43 7.24 -16.05 6.96
C LYS A 43 7.87 -14.76 7.49
N GLU A 44 9.11 -14.50 7.13
CA GLU A 44 9.82 -13.28 7.49
C GLU A 44 9.18 -12.04 6.85
N ALA A 45 8.88 -12.07 5.54
CA ALA A 45 8.20 -10.98 4.85
C ALA A 45 6.81 -10.69 5.43
N ASN A 46 6.05 -11.72 5.82
CA ASN A 46 4.77 -11.55 6.50
C ASN A 46 4.93 -10.97 7.92
N ARG A 47 5.96 -11.38 8.66
CA ARG A 47 6.28 -10.78 9.96
C ARG A 47 6.62 -9.31 9.82
N ILE A 48 7.47 -8.96 8.84
CA ILE A 48 7.82 -7.57 8.53
C ILE A 48 6.56 -6.82 8.10
N LEU A 49 5.71 -7.39 7.26
CA LEU A 49 4.45 -6.75 6.83
C LEU A 49 3.50 -6.48 7.99
N GLN A 50 3.41 -7.38 8.98
CA GLN A 50 2.67 -7.12 10.22
C GLN A 50 3.31 -6.01 11.06
N GLN A 51 4.64 -6.00 11.19
CA GLN A 51 5.36 -4.92 11.86
C GLN A 51 5.20 -3.57 11.13
N THR A 52 5.20 -3.56 9.79
CA THR A 52 4.94 -2.37 8.97
C THR A 52 3.51 -1.89 9.12
N LYS A 53 2.52 -2.78 9.28
CA LYS A 53 1.14 -2.41 9.62
C LYS A 53 1.05 -1.75 10.99
N VAL A 54 1.68 -2.33 12.02
CA VAL A 54 1.73 -1.73 13.36
C VAL A 54 2.48 -0.39 13.34
N GLN A 55 3.58 -0.27 12.59
CA GLN A 55 4.28 1.00 12.40
C GLN A 55 3.46 2.03 11.63
N LYS A 56 2.64 1.60 10.65
CA LYS A 56 1.69 2.46 9.95
C LYS A 56 0.64 2.97 10.93
N GLU A 57 0.11 2.12 11.79
CA GLU A 57 -0.81 2.52 12.87
C GLU A 57 -0.15 3.48 13.87
N ALA A 58 1.10 3.24 14.29
CA ALA A 58 1.85 4.19 15.12
C ALA A 58 2.13 5.51 14.38
N SER A 59 2.33 5.46 13.07
CA SER A 59 2.50 6.62 12.19
C SER A 59 1.19 7.39 12.00
N ILE A 60 0.01 6.79 12.26
CA ILE A 60 -1.27 7.51 12.29
C ILE A 60 -1.23 8.61 13.35
N GLY A 61 -0.61 8.37 14.51
CA GLY A 61 -0.45 9.41 15.53
C GLY A 61 0.35 10.61 15.02
N GLN A 62 1.45 10.36 14.30
CA GLN A 62 2.28 11.40 13.70
C GLN A 62 1.56 12.11 12.54
N LEU A 63 0.84 11.37 11.70
CA LEU A 63 0.04 11.93 10.61
C LEU A 63 -1.12 12.78 11.13
N ASN A 64 -1.79 12.35 12.21
CA ASN A 64 -2.84 13.12 12.86
C ASN A 64 -2.27 14.41 13.46
N ALA A 65 -1.10 14.35 14.10
CA ALA A 65 -0.43 15.54 14.61
C ALA A 65 -0.05 16.52 13.48
N ILE A 66 0.45 16.03 12.33
CA ILE A 66 0.73 16.88 11.15
C ILE A 66 -0.57 17.46 10.58
N GLN A 67 -1.63 16.66 10.50
CA GLN A 67 -2.94 17.10 10.02
C GLN A 67 -3.54 18.18 10.92
N GLU A 68 -3.39 18.05 12.23
CA GLU A 68 -3.81 19.06 13.20
C GLU A 68 -3.02 20.35 13.00
N LYS A 69 -1.68 20.25 12.88
CA LYS A 69 -0.82 21.40 12.55
C LYS A 69 -1.25 22.08 11.26
N ILE A 70 -1.55 21.33 10.19
CA ILE A 70 -2.05 21.86 8.92
C ILE A 70 -3.37 22.61 9.11
N THR A 71 -4.27 22.08 9.93
CA THR A 71 -5.58 22.69 10.20
C THR A 71 -5.43 24.01 10.94
N VAL A 72 -4.62 24.02 12.01
CA VAL A 72 -4.27 25.23 12.76
C VAL A 72 -3.61 26.26 11.83
N GLN A 73 -2.65 25.83 11.02
CA GLN A 73 -1.92 26.69 10.09
C GLN A 73 -2.84 27.37 9.07
N LYS A 74 -3.81 26.62 8.51
CA LYS A 74 -4.84 27.18 7.63
C LYS A 74 -5.73 28.19 8.37
N GLY A 75 -6.07 27.91 9.62
CA GLY A 75 -6.80 28.84 10.48
C GLY A 75 -6.06 30.16 10.65
N VAL A 76 -4.77 30.12 10.94
CA VAL A 76 -3.90 31.32 11.05
C VAL A 76 -3.87 32.10 9.75
N ILE A 77 -3.63 31.44 8.61
CA ILE A 77 -3.62 32.10 7.29
C ILE A 77 -4.97 32.75 6.99
N SER A 78 -6.08 32.08 7.34
CA SER A 78 -7.43 32.61 7.17
C SER A 78 -7.67 33.85 8.04
N THR A 79 -7.21 33.85 9.28
CA THR A 79 -7.29 35.03 10.17
C THR A 79 -6.46 36.20 9.63
N ILE A 80 -5.21 35.96 9.22
CA ILE A 80 -4.36 37.00 8.60
C ILE A 80 -5.05 37.57 7.35
N SER A 81 -5.66 36.73 6.53
CA SER A 81 -6.37 37.17 5.32
C SER A 81 -7.56 38.07 5.66
N ARG A 82 -8.33 37.74 6.70
CA ARG A 82 -9.43 38.59 7.19
C ARG A 82 -8.91 39.92 7.75
N GLU A 83 -7.82 39.90 8.52
CA GLU A 83 -7.18 41.12 9.04
C GLU A 83 -6.73 42.05 7.90
N ILE A 84 -6.13 41.50 6.85
CA ILE A 84 -5.74 42.27 5.65
C ILE A 84 -6.97 42.90 4.98
N GLN A 85 -8.07 42.15 4.81
CA GLN A 85 -9.30 42.67 4.20
C GLN A 85 -9.94 43.80 5.02
N LEU A 86 -9.99 43.66 6.35
CA LEU A 86 -10.47 44.70 7.24
C LEU A 86 -9.59 45.95 7.17
N LEU A 87 -8.27 45.76 7.15
CA LEU A 87 -7.31 46.84 7.03
C LEU A 87 -7.42 47.56 5.67
N GLU A 88 -7.59 46.82 4.58
CA GLU A 88 -7.82 47.39 3.24
C GLU A 88 -9.10 48.22 3.18
N SER A 89 -10.17 47.76 3.83
CA SER A 89 -11.43 48.49 3.91
C SER A 89 -11.25 49.80 4.68
N GLY A 90 -10.55 49.76 5.82
CA GLY A 90 -10.22 50.96 6.60
C GLY A 90 -9.28 51.91 5.86
N MET A 91 -8.30 51.40 5.10
CA MET A 91 -7.43 52.22 4.26
C MET A 91 -8.22 52.96 3.18
N LYS A 92 -9.20 52.30 2.55
CA LYS A 92 -10.06 52.91 1.53
C LYS A 92 -10.88 54.07 2.11
N GLU A 93 -11.38 53.92 3.33
CA GLU A 93 -12.08 54.98 4.06
C GLU A 93 -11.13 56.17 4.34
N THR A 94 -9.94 55.90 4.88
CA THR A 94 -8.91 56.94 5.11
C THR A 94 -8.51 57.65 3.82
N GLU A 95 -8.35 56.92 2.70
CA GLU A 95 -8.03 57.48 1.39
C GLU A 95 -9.15 58.40 0.87
N GLY A 96 -10.41 58.05 1.13
CA GLY A 96 -11.56 58.93 0.85
C GLY A 96 -11.49 60.24 1.64
N ILE A 97 -11.28 60.15 2.96
CA ILE A 97 -11.15 61.33 3.84
C ILE A 97 -9.96 62.21 3.42
N VAL A 98 -8.83 61.60 3.06
CA VAL A 98 -7.65 62.33 2.54
C VAL A 98 -8.01 63.11 1.28
N GLY A 99 -8.76 62.50 0.35
CA GLY A 99 -9.22 63.16 -0.87
C GLY A 99 -10.15 64.35 -0.59
N GLU A 100 -11.10 64.19 0.34
CA GLU A 100 -12.00 65.28 0.75
C GLU A 100 -11.23 66.45 1.40
N LEU A 101 -10.34 66.16 2.35
CA LEU A 101 -9.51 67.18 3.02
C LEU A 101 -8.56 67.89 2.06
N GLN A 102 -8.06 67.19 1.04
CA GLN A 102 -7.24 67.80 -0.02
C GLN A 102 -8.07 68.79 -0.85
N ALA A 103 -9.26 68.40 -1.30
CA ALA A 103 -10.16 69.27 -2.05
C ALA A 103 -10.57 70.51 -1.23
N ASP A 104 -10.91 70.34 0.05
CA ASP A 104 -11.23 71.43 0.95
C ASP A 104 -10.04 72.38 1.13
N LEU A 105 -8.84 71.84 1.31
CA LEU A 105 -7.63 72.64 1.47
C LEU A 105 -7.31 73.45 0.21
N GLU A 106 -7.49 72.87 -0.97
CA GLU A 106 -7.34 73.58 -2.25
C GLU A 106 -8.36 74.71 -2.39
N SER A 107 -9.64 74.45 -2.08
CA SER A 107 -10.69 75.46 -2.12
C SER A 107 -10.43 76.62 -1.15
N LEU A 108 -10.15 76.32 0.12
CA LEU A 108 -9.86 77.33 1.15
C LEU A 108 -8.64 78.19 0.79
N LYS A 109 -7.60 77.58 0.20
CA LYS A 109 -6.40 78.30 -0.28
C LYS A 109 -6.72 79.19 -1.48
N ALA A 110 -7.55 78.74 -2.41
CA ALA A 110 -7.97 79.53 -3.57
C ALA A 110 -8.80 80.76 -3.16
N GLU A 111 -9.75 80.59 -2.24
CA GLU A 111 -10.53 81.68 -1.65
C GLU A 111 -9.64 82.68 -0.91
N TYR A 112 -8.72 82.17 -0.08
CA TYR A 112 -7.78 83.01 0.66
C TYR A 112 -6.83 83.77 -0.28
N ALA A 113 -6.32 83.12 -1.33
CA ALA A 113 -5.48 83.76 -2.34
C ALA A 113 -6.22 84.92 -3.04
N THR A 114 -7.49 84.73 -3.38
CA THR A 114 -8.34 85.78 -3.96
C THR A 114 -8.51 86.96 -3.00
N MET A 115 -8.75 86.68 -1.72
CA MET A 115 -8.90 87.69 -0.67
C MET A 115 -7.61 88.48 -0.40
N VAL A 116 -6.45 87.79 -0.39
CA VAL A 116 -5.13 88.40 -0.24
C VAL A 116 -4.78 89.25 -1.46
N TYR A 117 -5.09 88.78 -2.67
CA TYR A 117 -4.87 89.53 -3.91
C TYR A 117 -5.75 90.79 -4.01
N ALA A 118 -7.04 90.70 -3.63
CA ALA A 118 -7.90 91.87 -3.54
C ALA A 118 -7.38 92.87 -2.48
N ALA A 119 -6.97 92.37 -1.32
CA ALA A 119 -6.38 93.19 -0.28
C ALA A 119 -5.08 93.87 -0.74
N SER A 120 -4.22 93.19 -1.52
CA SER A 120 -2.96 93.76 -2.02
C SER A 120 -3.17 94.95 -2.95
N LYS A 121 -4.20 94.91 -3.81
CA LYS A 121 -4.60 96.06 -4.67
C LYS A 121 -5.03 97.29 -3.86
N THR A 122 -5.49 97.09 -2.63
CA THR A 122 -5.95 98.14 -1.71
C THR A 122 -5.00 98.37 -0.52
N ALA A 123 -3.79 97.80 -0.57
CA ALA A 123 -2.95 97.63 0.61
C ALA A 123 -2.32 98.90 1.19
N ASN A 124 -2.35 100.03 0.48
CA ASN A 124 -1.80 101.28 1.00
C ASN A 124 -2.56 101.67 2.30
N SER A 125 -1.83 101.85 3.40
CA SER A 125 -2.38 102.23 4.70
C SER A 125 -3.14 103.55 4.63
N TYR A 126 -2.70 104.45 3.74
CA TYR A 126 -3.40 105.70 3.43
C TYR A 126 -4.81 105.44 2.89
N ASN A 127 -5.01 104.42 2.03
CA ASN A 127 -6.32 104.10 1.46
C ASN A 127 -7.33 103.58 2.51
N LYS A 128 -6.86 102.90 3.56
CA LYS A 128 -7.73 102.43 4.65
C LYS A 128 -8.18 103.57 5.55
N LEU A 129 -7.26 104.47 5.91
CA LEU A 129 -7.61 105.67 6.68
C LEU A 129 -8.49 106.60 5.85
N MET A 130 -8.16 106.83 4.58
CA MET A 130 -9.00 107.60 3.66
C MET A 130 -10.39 106.99 3.50
N PHE A 131 -10.52 105.66 3.43
CA PHE A 131 -11.84 105.00 3.40
C PHE A 131 -12.67 105.29 4.66
N VAL A 132 -12.05 105.31 5.85
CA VAL A 132 -12.74 105.61 7.10
C VAL A 132 -13.08 107.11 7.22
N PHE A 133 -12.13 107.99 6.86
CA PHE A 133 -12.28 109.45 6.97
C PHE A 133 -13.13 110.08 5.86
N ALA A 134 -13.27 109.45 4.69
CA ALA A 134 -14.16 109.88 3.61
C ALA A 134 -15.64 109.51 3.87
N ALA A 135 -16.06 109.46 5.14
CA ALA A 135 -17.43 109.17 5.53
C ALA A 135 -18.21 110.50 5.69
N ASP A 136 -19.43 110.53 5.16
CA ASP A 136 -20.36 111.66 5.18
C ASP A 136 -20.96 111.91 6.57
N SER A 137 -20.87 110.93 7.47
CA SER A 137 -21.34 111.04 8.87
C SER A 137 -20.54 110.16 9.83
N PHE A 138 -20.55 110.53 11.11
CA PHE A 138 -19.93 109.75 12.19
C PHE A 138 -20.48 108.31 12.25
N ASN A 139 -21.79 108.11 12.06
CA ASN A 139 -22.40 106.78 12.02
C ASN A 139 -21.87 105.92 10.86
N GLN A 140 -21.64 106.52 9.69
CA GLN A 140 -21.06 105.81 8.54
C GLN A 140 -19.58 105.50 8.78
N MET A 141 -18.81 106.40 9.39
CA MET A 141 -17.42 106.16 9.80
C MET A 141 -17.30 104.96 10.75
N VAL A 142 -18.15 104.90 11.79
CA VAL A 142 -18.19 103.77 12.75
C VAL A 142 -18.55 102.46 12.04
N ARG A 143 -19.50 102.46 11.10
CA ARG A 143 -19.82 101.27 10.29
C ARG A 143 -18.65 100.82 9.43
N ARG A 144 -17.97 101.74 8.73
CA ARG A 144 -16.78 101.44 7.91
C ARG A 144 -15.64 100.86 8.76
N LEU A 145 -15.40 101.39 9.96
CA LEU A 145 -14.41 100.85 10.90
C LEU A 145 -14.77 99.42 11.34
N ARG A 146 -16.03 99.15 11.70
CA ARG A 146 -16.51 97.81 12.04
C ARG A 146 -16.35 96.82 10.88
N TYR A 147 -16.61 97.23 9.63
CA TYR A 147 -16.39 96.37 8.47
C TYR A 147 -14.92 96.01 8.27
N LEU A 148 -13.99 96.95 8.46
CA LEU A 148 -12.56 96.66 8.39
C LEU A 148 -12.11 95.67 9.48
N GLN A 149 -12.65 95.81 10.70
CA GLN A 149 -12.42 94.86 11.79
C GLN A 149 -12.96 93.47 11.43
N GLN A 150 -14.22 93.38 11.03
CA GLN A 150 -14.86 92.13 10.62
C GLN A 150 -14.11 91.44 9.47
N TYR A 151 -13.62 92.20 8.49
CA TYR A 151 -12.82 91.66 7.39
C TYR A 151 -11.46 91.11 7.84
N SER A 152 -10.80 91.79 8.79
CA SER A 152 -9.54 91.30 9.36
C SER A 152 -9.75 90.04 10.19
N GLU A 153 -10.83 89.98 10.96
CA GLU A 153 -11.22 88.79 11.73
C GLU A 153 -11.57 87.62 10.81
N ALA A 154 -12.30 87.85 9.72
CA ALA A 154 -12.62 86.82 8.73
C ALA A 154 -11.35 86.23 8.09
N ARG A 155 -10.38 87.07 7.70
CA ARG A 155 -9.07 86.60 7.20
C ARG A 155 -8.33 85.73 8.21
N LYS A 156 -8.29 86.16 9.47
CA LYS A 156 -7.64 85.40 10.54
C LYS A 156 -8.32 84.02 10.71
N LYS A 157 -9.66 83.99 10.73
CA LYS A 157 -10.44 82.75 10.79
C LYS A 157 -10.18 81.82 9.59
N GLN A 158 -10.07 82.36 8.36
CA GLN A 158 -9.76 81.55 7.18
C GLN A 158 -8.39 80.87 7.29
N VAL A 159 -7.35 81.59 7.75
CA VAL A 159 -6.02 81.02 7.98
C VAL A 159 -6.06 79.95 9.07
N GLU A 160 -6.79 80.18 10.15
CA GLU A 160 -7.00 79.17 11.19
C GLU A 160 -7.70 77.92 10.65
N GLN A 161 -8.68 78.06 9.76
CA GLN A 161 -9.34 76.94 9.09
C GLN A 161 -8.38 76.17 8.17
N ILE A 162 -7.61 76.86 7.33
CA ILE A 162 -6.58 76.25 6.47
C ILE A 162 -5.60 75.43 7.30
N ASN A 163 -5.10 76.00 8.40
CA ASN A 163 -4.15 75.30 9.27
C ASN A 163 -4.78 74.07 9.94
N LYS A 164 -6.06 74.15 10.36
CA LYS A 164 -6.78 73.01 10.93
C LYS A 164 -6.96 71.88 9.91
N VAL A 165 -7.39 72.20 8.68
CA VAL A 165 -7.56 71.20 7.61
C VAL A 165 -6.20 70.60 7.23
N GLN A 166 -5.16 71.41 7.12
CA GLN A 166 -3.80 70.94 6.84
C GLN A 166 -3.26 70.00 7.93
N ALA A 167 -3.51 70.32 9.21
CA ALA A 167 -3.12 69.46 10.32
C ALA A 167 -3.90 68.13 10.31
N ALA A 168 -5.22 68.17 10.05
CA ALA A 168 -6.06 66.98 9.91
C ALA A 168 -5.59 66.08 8.75
N LEU A 169 -5.33 66.68 7.58
CA LEU A 169 -4.81 65.97 6.40
C LEU A 169 -3.48 65.28 6.70
N THR A 170 -2.55 66.00 7.35
CA THR A 170 -1.25 65.44 7.75
C THR A 170 -1.42 64.27 8.73
N GLY A 171 -2.38 64.38 9.65
CA GLY A 171 -2.75 63.29 10.56
C GLY A 171 -3.25 62.05 9.81
N GLN A 172 -4.18 62.23 8.88
CA GLN A 172 -4.74 61.11 8.08
C GLN A 172 -3.68 60.44 7.19
N LEU A 173 -2.79 61.22 6.57
CA LEU A 173 -1.67 60.67 5.80
C LEU A 173 -0.73 59.80 6.65
N ARG A 174 -0.45 60.22 7.90
CA ARG A 174 0.35 59.40 8.84
C ARG A 174 -0.38 58.11 9.24
N THR A 175 -1.68 58.18 9.47
CA THR A 175 -2.51 56.98 9.73
C THR A 175 -2.46 56.02 8.56
N LEU A 176 -2.64 56.52 7.33
CA LEU A 176 -2.61 55.71 6.11
C LEU A 176 -1.25 55.02 5.93
N GLU A 177 -0.15 55.73 6.18
CA GLU A 177 1.20 55.16 6.12
C GLU A 177 1.41 54.05 7.17
N SER A 178 0.93 54.26 8.40
CA SER A 178 1.00 53.23 9.44
C SER A 178 0.17 51.98 9.09
N GLN A 179 -1.01 52.17 8.47
CA GLN A 179 -1.83 51.07 7.96
C GLN A 179 -1.11 50.31 6.83
N ARG A 180 -0.45 51.01 5.90
CA ARG A 180 0.34 50.41 4.81
C ARG A 180 1.48 49.55 5.34
N GLU A 181 2.23 50.04 6.33
CA GLU A 181 3.30 49.27 6.96
C GLU A 181 2.78 48.04 7.71
N THR A 182 1.65 48.17 8.42
CA THR A 182 0.98 47.03 9.07
C THR A 182 0.56 45.98 8.05
N LYS A 183 -0.05 46.39 6.93
CA LYS A 183 -0.44 45.51 5.83
C LYS A 183 0.77 44.77 5.25
N ARG A 184 1.87 45.47 5.02
CA ARG A 184 3.13 44.87 4.53
C ARG A 184 3.66 43.82 5.51
N GLY A 185 3.61 44.10 6.81
CA GLY A 185 3.95 43.12 7.85
C GLY A 185 3.07 41.87 7.82
N LEU A 186 1.75 42.04 7.69
CA LEU A 186 0.80 40.92 7.58
C LEU A 186 1.01 40.08 6.32
N LEU A 187 1.26 40.71 5.17
CA LEU A 187 1.57 40.01 3.92
C LEU A 187 2.86 39.17 4.03
N ASN A 188 3.90 39.72 4.65
CA ASN A 188 5.13 38.97 4.91
C ASN A 188 4.88 37.76 5.83
N LYS A 189 4.09 37.93 6.90
CA LYS A 189 3.67 36.82 7.77
C LYS A 189 2.90 35.76 6.97
N GLN A 190 1.94 36.18 6.13
CA GLN A 190 1.15 35.28 5.30
C GLN A 190 2.02 34.42 4.35
N VAL A 191 3.07 35.01 3.76
CA VAL A 191 4.01 34.28 2.91
C VAL A 191 4.79 33.24 3.72
N VAL A 192 5.28 33.60 4.92
CA VAL A 192 5.99 32.68 5.81
C VAL A 192 5.06 31.53 6.22
N GLU A 193 3.83 31.82 6.61
CA GLU A 193 2.88 30.78 7.02
C GLU A 193 2.47 29.85 5.87
N ASN A 194 2.38 30.36 4.63
CA ASN A 194 2.17 29.52 3.45
C ASN A 194 3.36 28.59 3.17
N LYS A 195 4.61 29.08 3.34
CA LYS A 195 5.80 28.23 3.21
C LYS A 195 5.82 27.12 4.27
N ASN A 196 5.46 27.44 5.51
CA ASN A 196 5.33 26.46 6.59
C ASN A 196 4.26 25.41 6.26
N LEU A 197 3.10 25.84 5.74
CA LEU A 197 2.02 24.93 5.31
C LEU A 197 2.47 23.97 4.19
N LEU A 198 3.20 24.48 3.20
CA LEU A 198 3.74 23.66 2.11
C LEU A 198 4.74 22.63 2.63
N SER A 199 5.61 23.03 3.56
CA SER A 199 6.56 22.12 4.22
C SER A 199 5.83 20.99 4.97
N LEU A 200 4.80 21.31 5.75
CA LEU A 200 3.99 20.32 6.47
C LEU A 200 3.28 19.34 5.52
N ARG A 201 2.73 19.83 4.40
CA ARG A 201 2.13 18.98 3.36
C ARG A 201 3.15 18.07 2.72
N SER A 202 4.32 18.59 2.38
CA SER A 202 5.42 17.79 1.82
C SER A 202 5.87 16.68 2.79
N GLN A 203 5.93 16.97 4.10
CA GLN A 203 6.25 15.96 5.13
C GLN A 203 5.17 14.88 5.20
N GLN A 204 3.89 15.27 5.18
CA GLN A 204 2.75 14.36 5.15
C GLN A 204 2.82 13.44 3.93
N ASP A 205 3.00 14.00 2.74
CA ASP A 205 3.07 13.25 1.47
C ASP A 205 4.25 12.29 1.44
N THR A 206 5.43 12.75 1.88
CA THR A 206 6.64 11.91 1.94
C THR A 206 6.44 10.72 2.87
N MET A 207 5.80 10.94 4.03
CA MET A 207 5.51 9.87 4.99
C MET A 207 4.53 8.85 4.42
N ILE A 208 3.45 9.32 3.79
CA ILE A 208 2.46 8.47 3.14
C ILE A 208 3.10 7.65 2.01
N GLN A 209 3.90 8.29 1.14
CA GLN A 209 4.57 7.61 0.03
C GLN A 209 5.56 6.55 0.51
N LYS A 210 6.39 6.84 1.53
CA LYS A 210 7.36 5.89 2.07
C LYS A 210 6.65 4.64 2.62
N LEU A 211 5.60 4.83 3.43
CA LEU A 211 4.83 3.74 4.02
C LEU A 211 4.09 2.92 2.95
N SER A 212 3.46 3.60 1.98
CA SER A 212 2.75 2.94 0.89
C SER A 212 3.68 2.10 0.01
N LYS A 213 4.86 2.64 -0.36
CA LYS A 213 5.85 1.96 -1.20
C LYS A 213 6.42 0.72 -0.51
N GLN A 214 6.72 0.81 0.78
CA GLN A 214 7.21 -0.34 1.57
C GLN A 214 6.15 -1.46 1.64
N GLU A 215 4.89 -1.10 1.87
CA GLU A 215 3.78 -2.06 1.91
C GLU A 215 3.60 -2.77 0.55
N GLU A 216 3.63 -2.02 -0.55
CA GLU A 216 3.46 -2.55 -1.90
C GLU A 216 4.61 -3.48 -2.33
N GLN A 217 5.86 -3.09 -2.03
CA GLN A 217 7.04 -3.92 -2.33
C GLN A 217 6.98 -5.26 -1.58
N LEU A 218 6.67 -5.24 -0.28
CA LEU A 218 6.55 -6.46 0.53
C LEU A 218 5.39 -7.35 0.04
N LYS A 219 4.24 -6.78 -0.33
CA LYS A 219 3.12 -7.54 -0.91
C LYS A 219 3.51 -8.22 -2.22
N LYS A 220 4.19 -7.49 -3.12
CA LYS A 220 4.66 -8.04 -4.40
C LYS A 220 5.66 -9.17 -4.20
N GLU A 221 6.60 -8.99 -3.28
CA GLU A 221 7.62 -9.98 -2.93
C GLU A 221 7.00 -11.26 -2.34
N VAL A 222 6.02 -11.13 -1.43
CA VAL A 222 5.25 -12.26 -0.89
C VAL A 222 4.50 -13.00 -2.01
N ALA A 223 3.81 -12.28 -2.89
CA ALA A 223 3.05 -12.88 -3.99
C ALA A 223 3.96 -13.65 -4.98
N GLN A 224 5.10 -13.06 -5.36
CA GLN A 224 6.08 -13.71 -6.23
C GLN A 224 6.64 -14.99 -5.62
N ARG A 225 7.00 -14.96 -4.32
CA ARG A 225 7.51 -16.14 -3.62
C ARG A 225 6.44 -17.20 -3.43
N GLN A 226 5.19 -16.84 -3.14
CA GLN A 226 4.10 -17.80 -3.11
C GLN A 226 3.89 -18.47 -4.46
N GLN A 227 3.98 -17.72 -5.56
CA GLN A 227 3.92 -18.30 -6.90
C GLN A 227 5.11 -19.25 -7.18
N ALA A 228 6.32 -18.90 -6.73
CA ALA A 228 7.49 -19.77 -6.83
C ALA A 228 7.33 -21.06 -6.01
N VAL A 229 6.79 -20.97 -4.78
CA VAL A 229 6.48 -22.14 -3.95
C VAL A 229 5.46 -23.05 -4.64
N ARG A 230 4.37 -22.49 -5.20
CA ARG A 230 3.38 -23.29 -5.95
C ARG A 230 3.98 -24.01 -7.16
N LYS A 231 4.89 -23.35 -7.89
CA LYS A 231 5.61 -23.98 -9.01
C LYS A 231 6.51 -25.13 -8.52
N LEU A 232 7.24 -24.93 -7.42
CA LEU A 232 8.05 -25.98 -6.81
C LEU A 232 7.20 -27.16 -6.33
N ASP A 233 6.04 -26.90 -5.73
CA ASP A 233 5.10 -27.94 -5.30
C ASP A 233 4.63 -28.81 -6.47
N ASN A 234 4.29 -28.19 -7.61
CA ASN A 234 3.90 -28.92 -8.81
C ASN A 234 5.05 -29.80 -9.33
N LEU A 235 6.27 -29.26 -9.40
CA LEU A 235 7.45 -30.01 -9.86
C LEU A 235 7.79 -31.19 -8.94
N ILE A 236 7.74 -30.99 -7.63
CA ILE A 236 7.96 -32.08 -6.66
C ILE A 236 6.88 -33.15 -6.82
N ALA A 237 5.63 -32.73 -7.01
CA ALA A 237 4.51 -33.65 -7.17
C ALA A 237 4.59 -34.45 -8.48
N ASP A 238 5.16 -33.88 -9.54
CA ASP A 238 5.42 -34.56 -10.81
C ASP A 238 6.58 -35.55 -10.68
N ILE A 239 7.68 -35.16 -10.03
CA ILE A 239 8.81 -36.07 -9.75
C ILE A 239 8.36 -37.25 -8.89
N VAL A 240 7.56 -37.01 -7.85
CA VAL A 240 7.02 -38.09 -7.00
C VAL A 240 6.09 -39.01 -7.78
N LYS A 241 5.22 -38.46 -8.64
CA LYS A 241 4.36 -39.27 -9.52
C LYS A 241 5.18 -40.14 -10.46
N GLU A 242 6.24 -39.59 -11.04
CA GLU A 242 7.12 -40.33 -11.95
C GLU A 242 7.92 -41.41 -11.22
N GLU A 243 8.37 -41.13 -9.99
CA GLU A 243 9.05 -42.12 -9.13
C GLU A 243 8.11 -43.27 -8.75
N ILE A 244 6.87 -42.95 -8.33
CA ILE A 244 5.84 -43.95 -8.03
C ILE A 244 5.51 -44.77 -9.29
N ALA A 245 5.41 -44.13 -10.46
CA ALA A 245 5.16 -44.82 -11.71
C ALA A 245 6.35 -45.70 -12.15
N ARG A 246 7.59 -45.31 -11.84
CA ARG A 246 8.79 -46.14 -12.08
C ARG A 246 8.85 -47.32 -11.11
N ALA A 247 8.65 -47.11 -9.82
CA ALA A 247 8.56 -48.18 -8.82
C ALA A 247 7.42 -49.17 -9.15
N ALA A 248 6.25 -48.67 -9.55
CA ALA A 248 5.14 -49.51 -9.99
C ALA A 248 5.41 -50.25 -11.32
N ARG A 249 6.29 -49.72 -12.20
CA ARG A 249 6.74 -50.42 -13.42
C ARG A 249 7.78 -51.49 -13.10
N ALA A 250 8.77 -51.18 -12.26
CA ALA A 250 9.78 -52.14 -11.82
C ALA A 250 9.15 -53.33 -11.05
N ALA A 251 8.21 -53.06 -10.13
CA ALA A 251 7.47 -54.10 -9.43
C ALA A 251 6.58 -54.95 -10.38
N ARG A 252 6.15 -54.40 -11.52
CA ARG A 252 5.44 -55.16 -12.57
C ARG A 252 6.39 -56.02 -13.41
N GLU A 253 7.62 -55.60 -13.60
CA GLU A 253 8.65 -56.34 -14.35
C GLU A 253 9.23 -57.48 -13.51
N GLU A 254 9.49 -57.27 -12.22
CA GLU A 254 9.94 -58.33 -11.29
C GLU A 254 8.85 -59.42 -11.07
N GLY A 255 7.57 -59.06 -11.25
CA GLY A 255 6.44 -60.00 -11.18
C GLY A 255 6.01 -60.65 -12.50
N ARG A 256 6.67 -60.37 -13.64
CA ARG A 256 6.27 -60.87 -14.96
C ARG A 256 7.44 -61.28 -15.85
N ALA A 257 8.02 -62.45 -15.55
CA ALA A 257 8.41 -63.35 -16.62
C ALA A 257 7.16 -64.03 -17.20
N THR A 258 6.45 -63.35 -18.11
CA THR A 258 5.73 -63.89 -19.30
C THR A 258 4.75 -62.86 -19.90
N SER A 259 5.10 -62.44 -21.12
CA SER A 259 4.27 -62.02 -22.27
C SER A 259 3.15 -60.96 -22.14
N GLY A 260 3.36 -59.83 -22.84
CA GLY A 260 2.47 -59.40 -23.94
C GLY A 260 1.33 -58.40 -23.68
N SER A 261 1.57 -57.15 -24.08
CA SER A 261 0.63 -56.14 -24.63
C SER A 261 -0.45 -55.47 -23.76
N SER A 262 -0.28 -54.15 -23.63
CA SER A 262 -1.27 -53.06 -23.54
C SER A 262 -2.49 -53.20 -22.60
N SER A 263 -2.44 -52.41 -21.52
CA SER A 263 -3.59 -51.67 -20.94
C SER A 263 -4.70 -52.45 -20.23
N LYS A 264 -4.39 -53.59 -19.60
CA LYS A 264 -5.22 -54.11 -18.50
C LYS A 264 -4.31 -54.84 -17.52
N ILE A 265 -4.37 -54.47 -16.25
CA ILE A 265 -3.68 -55.20 -15.19
C ILE A 265 -4.37 -56.58 -15.14
N THR A 266 -3.82 -57.58 -15.81
CA THR A 266 -4.15 -58.98 -15.52
C THR A 266 -3.55 -59.29 -14.16
N LEU A 267 -4.34 -58.95 -13.14
CA LEU A 267 -4.12 -59.32 -11.75
C LEU A 267 -3.97 -60.84 -11.70
N THR A 268 -3.08 -61.34 -10.83
CA THR A 268 -3.15 -62.74 -10.41
C THR A 268 -4.57 -63.01 -9.89
N PRO A 269 -5.10 -64.25 -9.97
CA PRO A 269 -6.45 -64.56 -9.48
C PRO A 269 -6.69 -64.03 -8.05
N GLU A 270 -5.67 -64.10 -7.21
CA GLU A 270 -5.65 -63.56 -5.85
C GLU A 270 -5.73 -62.02 -5.79
N ALA A 271 -4.93 -61.32 -6.58
CA ALA A 271 -4.97 -59.85 -6.64
C ALA A 271 -6.28 -59.32 -7.27
N ALA A 272 -6.92 -60.10 -8.15
CA ALA A 272 -8.24 -59.78 -8.72
C ALA A 272 -9.33 -59.86 -7.65
N LEU A 273 -9.29 -60.89 -6.81
CA LEU A 273 -10.20 -61.05 -5.68
C LEU A 273 -10.02 -59.90 -4.68
N ILE A 274 -8.78 -59.58 -4.29
CA ILE A 274 -8.50 -58.44 -3.38
C ILE A 274 -8.98 -57.12 -3.99
N SER A 275 -8.77 -56.88 -5.28
CA SER A 275 -9.24 -55.66 -5.96
C SER A 275 -10.76 -55.55 -5.97
N SER A 276 -11.47 -56.67 -6.22
CA SER A 276 -12.94 -56.71 -6.22
C SER A 276 -13.52 -56.50 -4.83
N SER A 277 -12.89 -57.10 -3.81
CA SER A 277 -13.25 -56.96 -2.40
C SER A 277 -13.02 -55.54 -1.89
N PHE A 278 -11.89 -54.92 -2.26
CA PHE A 278 -11.60 -53.52 -1.94
C PHE A 278 -12.63 -52.57 -2.57
N ALA A 279 -12.95 -52.77 -3.86
CA ALA A 279 -13.96 -51.97 -4.56
C ALA A 279 -15.37 -52.12 -3.95
N GLY A 280 -15.76 -53.34 -3.55
CA GLY A 280 -17.05 -53.62 -2.90
C GLY A 280 -17.22 -52.99 -1.51
N ASN A 281 -16.10 -52.69 -0.84
CA ASN A 281 -16.07 -52.02 0.47
C ASN A 281 -16.02 -50.49 0.38
N ARG A 282 -16.25 -49.90 -0.80
CA ARG A 282 -16.37 -48.45 -0.94
C ARG A 282 -17.42 -47.88 0.02
N GLY A 283 -17.06 -46.83 0.75
CA GLY A 283 -17.89 -46.18 1.77
C GLY A 283 -17.95 -46.95 3.10
N ARG A 284 -17.24 -48.09 3.20
CA ARG A 284 -17.21 -48.97 4.38
C ARG A 284 -15.78 -49.27 4.85
N LEU A 285 -14.75 -48.75 4.18
CA LEU A 285 -13.36 -48.94 4.58
C LEU A 285 -13.10 -48.32 5.96
N ALA A 286 -12.23 -48.94 6.73
CA ALA A 286 -11.83 -48.42 8.04
C ALA A 286 -11.12 -47.07 7.89
N TRP A 287 -11.22 -46.23 8.91
CA TRP A 287 -10.40 -45.03 8.99
C TRP A 287 -8.93 -45.41 9.18
N PRO A 288 -8.00 -44.66 8.57
CA PRO A 288 -6.57 -44.90 8.74
C PRO A 288 -6.04 -44.50 10.13
N VAL A 289 -6.88 -43.89 10.99
CA VAL A 289 -6.60 -43.51 12.39
C VAL A 289 -7.83 -43.79 13.25
N GLU A 290 -7.69 -43.97 14.57
CA GLU A 290 -8.83 -44.15 15.50
C GLU A 290 -9.60 -42.86 15.69
N ARG A 291 -8.86 -41.81 16.06
CA ARG A 291 -9.39 -40.52 16.47
C ARG A 291 -8.87 -39.46 15.51
N GLY A 292 -9.66 -38.43 15.28
CA GLY A 292 -9.32 -37.37 14.31
C GLY A 292 -10.47 -36.99 13.38
N PHE A 293 -10.24 -35.92 12.62
CA PHE A 293 -11.17 -35.36 11.65
C PHE A 293 -10.41 -34.91 10.39
N ILE A 294 -11.12 -34.75 9.27
CA ILE A 294 -10.53 -34.26 8.02
C ILE A 294 -10.28 -32.75 8.16
N SER A 295 -9.01 -32.36 8.26
CA SER A 295 -8.58 -30.95 8.31
C SER A 295 -8.57 -30.33 6.91
N GLN A 296 -8.24 -31.12 5.89
CA GLN A 296 -8.18 -30.67 4.51
C GLN A 296 -8.81 -31.70 3.56
N LYS A 297 -9.80 -31.26 2.78
CA LYS A 297 -10.52 -32.11 1.82
C LYS A 297 -9.76 -32.32 0.52
N PHE A 298 -10.19 -33.33 -0.24
CA PHE A 298 -9.72 -33.63 -1.58
C PHE A 298 -10.14 -32.57 -2.60
N GLY A 299 -9.26 -32.30 -3.56
CA GLY A 299 -9.51 -31.39 -4.67
C GLY A 299 -8.98 -29.98 -4.42
N ARG A 300 -9.54 -29.01 -5.14
CA ARG A 300 -9.13 -27.60 -5.07
C ARG A 300 -10.04 -26.84 -4.13
N HIS A 301 -9.45 -26.17 -3.13
CA HIS A 301 -10.17 -25.35 -2.18
C HIS A 301 -9.39 -24.08 -1.86
N ASN A 302 -10.11 -23.08 -1.37
CA ASN A 302 -9.49 -21.84 -0.94
C ASN A 302 -8.73 -22.06 0.37
N HIS A 303 -7.57 -21.42 0.50
CA HIS A 303 -6.75 -21.49 1.70
C HIS A 303 -7.50 -20.81 2.86
N PRO A 304 -7.67 -21.49 4.01
CA PRO A 304 -8.57 -21.04 5.08
C PRO A 304 -8.19 -19.66 5.65
N VAL A 305 -6.90 -19.32 5.62
CA VAL A 305 -6.39 -18.04 6.16
C VAL A 305 -6.05 -17.00 5.08
N LEU A 306 -5.80 -17.43 3.84
CA LEU A 306 -5.24 -16.56 2.79
C LEU A 306 -6.29 -16.36 1.68
N LYS A 307 -6.99 -15.23 1.72
CA LYS A 307 -7.99 -14.86 0.70
C LYS A 307 -7.33 -14.84 -0.69
N GLY A 308 -7.94 -15.53 -1.67
CA GLY A 308 -7.47 -15.59 -3.06
C GLY A 308 -6.39 -16.65 -3.35
N VAL A 309 -5.97 -17.43 -2.34
CA VAL A 309 -5.04 -18.55 -2.53
C VAL A 309 -5.85 -19.84 -2.67
N VAL A 310 -5.72 -20.52 -3.80
CA VAL A 310 -6.28 -21.87 -4.02
C VAL A 310 -5.20 -22.90 -3.76
N ILE A 311 -5.50 -23.87 -2.90
CA ILE A 311 -4.67 -25.04 -2.58
C ILE A 311 -5.34 -26.28 -3.18
N GLU A 312 -4.53 -27.19 -3.71
CA GLU A 312 -4.97 -28.45 -4.29
C GLU A 312 -4.47 -29.61 -3.42
N ASN A 313 -5.40 -30.41 -2.88
CA ASN A 313 -5.07 -31.62 -2.15
C ASN A 313 -5.38 -32.86 -2.99
N ARG A 314 -4.38 -33.71 -3.18
CA ARG A 314 -4.47 -34.96 -3.95
C ARG A 314 -5.00 -36.14 -3.13
N GLY A 315 -5.28 -35.93 -1.85
CA GLY A 315 -5.93 -36.88 -0.96
C GLY A 315 -6.78 -36.13 0.05
N ILE A 316 -6.77 -36.59 1.30
CA ILE A 316 -7.29 -35.86 2.44
C ILE A 316 -6.19 -35.74 3.49
N ASP A 317 -6.19 -34.65 4.25
CA ASP A 317 -5.40 -34.55 5.46
C ASP A 317 -6.29 -34.81 6.68
N ILE A 318 -5.83 -35.68 7.57
CA ILE A 318 -6.56 -36.11 8.76
C ILE A 318 -5.76 -35.67 9.98
N GLN A 319 -6.29 -34.69 10.70
CA GLN A 319 -5.69 -34.22 11.94
C GLN A 319 -6.11 -35.14 13.10
N THR A 320 -5.14 -35.55 13.92
CA THR A 320 -5.31 -36.55 14.98
C THR A 320 -4.50 -36.19 16.22
N SER A 321 -4.54 -37.05 17.25
CA SER A 321 -3.78 -36.91 18.48
C SER A 321 -2.29 -37.21 18.25
N GLN A 322 -1.42 -36.56 19.02
CA GLN A 322 0.02 -36.84 18.96
C GLN A 322 0.31 -38.31 19.24
N GLY A 323 1.14 -38.93 18.40
CA GLY A 323 1.51 -40.34 18.55
C GLY A 323 0.45 -41.34 18.09
N GLU A 324 -0.62 -40.90 17.44
CA GLU A 324 -1.65 -41.79 16.90
C GLU A 324 -1.04 -42.79 15.89
N PRO A 325 -1.36 -44.09 15.99
CA PRO A 325 -0.96 -45.09 15.00
C PRO A 325 -1.79 -44.95 13.71
N ALA A 326 -1.09 -44.84 12.57
CA ALA A 326 -1.69 -45.00 11.25
C ALA A 326 -1.88 -46.49 10.95
N ARG A 327 -3.06 -46.86 10.46
CA ARG A 327 -3.48 -48.25 10.26
C ARG A 327 -3.92 -48.55 8.85
N ALA A 328 -3.70 -49.79 8.43
CA ALA A 328 -4.13 -50.29 7.13
C ALA A 328 -5.67 -50.27 7.05
N ILE A 329 -6.21 -49.63 6.01
CA ILE A 329 -7.66 -49.57 5.80
C ILE A 329 -8.26 -50.89 5.29
N PHE A 330 -7.42 -51.75 4.70
CA PHE A 330 -7.81 -53.01 4.06
C PHE A 330 -6.63 -53.97 3.96
N GLU A 331 -6.88 -55.24 3.59
CA GLU A 331 -5.82 -56.22 3.35
C GLU A 331 -5.07 -55.92 2.04
N GLY A 332 -3.75 -56.02 2.03
CA GLY A 332 -2.94 -55.74 0.85
C GLY A 332 -1.46 -55.96 1.06
N LYS A 333 -0.65 -55.62 0.05
CA LYS A 333 0.81 -55.75 0.08
C LYS A 333 1.48 -54.39 0.12
N VAL A 334 2.45 -54.20 1.00
CA VAL A 334 3.26 -52.98 1.06
C VAL A 334 4.16 -52.94 -0.17
N LEU A 335 3.92 -51.96 -1.05
CA LEU A 335 4.66 -51.80 -2.29
C LEU A 335 5.96 -51.01 -2.07
N THR A 336 5.90 -49.96 -1.26
CA THR A 336 7.03 -49.04 -1.09
C THR A 336 7.00 -48.40 0.30
N VAL A 337 8.18 -48.26 0.91
CA VAL A 337 8.42 -47.50 2.13
C VAL A 337 9.54 -46.50 1.83
N ALA A 338 9.19 -45.23 1.71
CA ALA A 338 10.14 -44.19 1.34
C ALA A 338 10.04 -43.00 2.29
N SER A 339 11.16 -42.32 2.52
CA SER A 339 11.15 -41.03 3.21
C SER A 339 11.19 -39.90 2.18
N VAL A 340 10.14 -39.09 2.16
CA VAL A 340 10.00 -37.95 1.25
C VAL A 340 10.01 -36.65 2.07
N PRO A 341 11.03 -35.79 1.93
CA PRO A 341 11.07 -34.58 2.72
C PRO A 341 9.84 -33.68 2.44
N GLY A 342 9.21 -33.19 3.51
CA GLY A 342 7.93 -32.48 3.46
C GLY A 342 6.67 -33.37 3.53
N MET A 343 6.79 -34.67 3.24
CA MET A 343 5.76 -35.68 3.51
C MET A 343 6.24 -36.73 4.53
N ASN A 344 7.43 -36.54 5.14
CA ASN A 344 8.11 -37.49 6.03
C ASN A 344 8.09 -38.91 5.46
N ASN A 345 7.93 -39.93 6.31
CA ASN A 345 7.85 -41.29 5.83
C ASN A 345 6.51 -41.53 5.15
N ILE A 346 6.57 -42.23 4.02
CA ILE A 346 5.45 -42.62 3.19
C ILE A 346 5.45 -44.14 3.08
N VAL A 347 4.27 -44.73 3.27
CA VAL A 347 4.02 -46.14 2.99
C VAL A 347 2.93 -46.24 1.94
N MET A 348 3.19 -47.00 0.88
CA MET A 348 2.24 -47.30 -0.18
C MET A 348 1.80 -48.76 -0.09
N VAL A 349 0.50 -49.00 0.05
CA VAL A 349 -0.09 -50.35 0.13
C VAL A 349 -0.93 -50.59 -1.12
N GLN A 350 -0.70 -51.72 -1.77
CA GLN A 350 -1.42 -52.17 -2.94
C GLN A 350 -2.57 -53.11 -2.54
N HIS A 351 -3.76 -52.82 -3.06
CA HIS A 351 -5.00 -53.58 -2.91
C HIS A 351 -5.53 -53.96 -4.30
N GLY A 352 -4.76 -54.70 -5.09
CA GLY A 352 -5.07 -55.02 -6.49
C GLY A 352 -4.83 -53.85 -7.44
N GLU A 353 -5.88 -53.31 -8.10
CA GLU A 353 -5.77 -52.11 -8.96
C GLU A 353 -5.71 -50.78 -8.17
N TYR A 354 -5.93 -50.86 -6.86
CA TYR A 354 -5.95 -49.70 -5.97
C TYR A 354 -4.65 -49.59 -5.20
N PHE A 355 -4.21 -48.36 -4.98
CA PHE A 355 -3.06 -48.05 -4.14
C PHE A 355 -3.45 -47.00 -3.12
N VAL A 356 -3.07 -47.24 -1.87
CA VAL A 356 -3.31 -46.33 -0.75
C VAL A 356 -1.97 -45.83 -0.25
N VAL A 357 -1.85 -44.52 -0.10
CA VAL A 357 -0.62 -43.87 0.38
C VAL A 357 -0.88 -43.26 1.76
N TYR A 358 -0.08 -43.68 2.73
CA TYR A 358 -0.01 -43.12 4.07
C TYR A 358 1.25 -42.27 4.16
N ALA A 359 1.09 -40.95 4.19
CA ALA A 359 2.19 -39.98 4.27
C ALA A 359 2.10 -39.13 5.55
N LYS A 360 3.16 -38.37 5.83
CA LYS A 360 3.40 -37.65 7.09
C LYS A 360 3.56 -38.60 8.28
N LEU A 361 4.20 -39.75 8.09
CA LEU A 361 4.52 -40.67 9.17
C LEU A 361 5.84 -40.30 9.84
N ARG A 362 5.87 -40.30 11.18
CA ARG A 362 7.07 -40.13 12.01
C ARG A 362 7.94 -41.38 11.97
N THR A 363 7.31 -42.54 12.13
CA THR A 363 7.95 -43.87 12.13
C THR A 363 7.17 -44.80 11.21
N VAL A 364 7.83 -45.83 10.70
CA VAL A 364 7.21 -46.87 9.88
C VAL A 364 7.41 -48.22 10.59
N ASN A 365 6.34 -49.00 10.66
CA ASN A 365 6.29 -50.29 11.35
C ASN A 365 6.20 -51.48 10.38
N VAL A 366 6.18 -51.23 9.07
CA VAL A 366 6.09 -52.24 8.02
C VAL A 366 7.26 -52.15 7.03
N LYS A 367 7.51 -53.23 6.29
CA LYS A 367 8.59 -53.31 5.29
C LYS A 367 8.02 -53.49 3.88
N GLU A 368 8.79 -53.14 2.87
CA GLU A 368 8.43 -53.42 1.47
C GLU A 368 8.25 -54.93 1.25
N GLY A 369 7.23 -55.30 0.47
CA GLY A 369 6.84 -56.68 0.20
C GLY A 369 5.95 -57.33 1.27
N GLN A 370 5.82 -56.73 2.46
CA GLN A 370 5.03 -57.27 3.57
C GLN A 370 3.53 -57.26 3.28
N ASP A 371 2.84 -58.36 3.57
CA ASP A 371 1.38 -58.41 3.57
C ASP A 371 0.81 -57.82 4.87
N VAL A 372 -0.18 -56.96 4.74
CA VAL A 372 -0.87 -56.27 5.84
C VAL A 372 -2.34 -56.63 5.85
N LYS A 373 -2.91 -56.78 7.04
CA LYS A 373 -4.34 -57.00 7.28
C LYS A 373 -5.03 -55.70 7.69
N PRO A 374 -6.36 -55.61 7.58
CA PRO A 374 -7.09 -54.44 8.03
C PRO A 374 -6.79 -54.15 9.50
N LYS A 375 -6.54 -52.88 9.83
CA LYS A 375 -6.14 -52.36 11.14
C LYS A 375 -4.70 -52.63 11.58
N ASP A 376 -3.88 -53.30 10.79
CA ASP A 376 -2.45 -53.43 11.10
C ASP A 376 -1.78 -52.05 11.16
N VAL A 377 -0.87 -51.89 12.11
CA VAL A 377 -0.16 -50.60 12.32
C VAL A 377 0.90 -50.43 11.23
N ILE A 378 0.70 -49.42 10.40
CA ILE A 378 1.61 -49.03 9.31
C ILE A 378 2.75 -48.15 9.84
N GLY A 379 2.45 -47.27 10.79
CA GLY A 379 3.39 -46.29 11.32
C GLY A 379 2.76 -45.40 12.37
N THR A 380 3.50 -44.40 12.84
CA THR A 380 2.98 -43.37 13.76
C THR A 380 2.88 -42.03 13.04
N VAL A 381 1.80 -41.28 13.23
CA VAL A 381 1.59 -39.98 12.57
C VAL A 381 2.56 -38.92 13.13
N TYR A 382 3.08 -38.08 12.25
CA TYR A 382 4.01 -37.00 12.60
C TYR A 382 3.30 -35.76 13.16
N THR A 383 3.92 -35.14 14.16
CA THR A 383 3.54 -33.84 14.73
C THR A 383 4.50 -32.77 14.25
N ASP A 384 3.96 -31.70 13.66
CA ASP A 384 4.75 -30.57 13.17
C ASP A 384 5.23 -29.63 14.31
N ALA A 385 6.06 -28.66 13.95
CA ALA A 385 6.61 -27.69 14.91
C ALA A 385 5.56 -26.76 15.54
N ASN A 386 4.34 -26.72 15.01
CA ASN A 386 3.22 -25.95 15.55
C ASN A 386 2.31 -26.82 16.44
N GLY A 387 2.69 -28.08 16.71
CA GLY A 387 1.91 -29.02 17.50
C GLY A 387 0.76 -29.70 16.73
N THR A 388 0.70 -29.53 15.40
CA THR A 388 -0.34 -30.14 14.56
C THR A 388 0.09 -31.54 14.16
N THR A 389 -0.69 -32.56 14.56
CA THR A 389 -0.45 -33.96 14.19
C THR A 389 -1.39 -34.34 13.05
N GLU A 390 -0.85 -34.68 11.89
CA GLU A 390 -1.64 -34.82 10.67
C GLU A 390 -1.14 -35.95 9.77
N LEU A 391 -2.05 -36.83 9.35
CA LEU A 391 -1.81 -37.88 8.37
C LEU A 391 -2.28 -37.40 6.99
N GLN A 392 -1.42 -37.48 5.98
CA GLN A 392 -1.83 -37.26 4.60
C GLN A 392 -2.18 -38.60 3.95
N PHE A 393 -3.43 -38.75 3.53
CA PHE A 393 -3.99 -40.01 3.07
C PHE A 393 -4.49 -39.89 1.63
N GLN A 394 -3.94 -40.68 0.71
CA GLN A 394 -4.29 -40.64 -0.70
C GLN A 394 -4.77 -42.00 -1.19
N LEU A 395 -5.72 -41.99 -2.11
CA LEU A 395 -6.24 -43.19 -2.77
C LEU A 395 -6.09 -43.03 -4.28
N TRP A 396 -5.48 -44.04 -4.89
CA TRP A 396 -5.23 -44.10 -6.32
C TRP A 396 -5.91 -45.34 -6.88
N LYS A 397 -6.52 -45.20 -8.06
CA LYS A 397 -6.87 -46.34 -8.92
C LYS A 397 -6.03 -46.25 -10.16
N ASN A 398 -5.17 -47.24 -10.39
CA ASN A 398 -4.16 -47.20 -11.44
C ASN A 398 -3.30 -45.92 -11.37
N ASN A 399 -3.53 -44.94 -12.27
CA ASN A 399 -2.78 -43.68 -12.33
C ASN A 399 -3.65 -42.44 -12.02
N THR A 400 -4.84 -42.65 -11.47
CA THR A 400 -5.83 -41.59 -11.20
C THR A 400 -6.10 -41.48 -9.71
N ASN A 401 -5.99 -40.26 -9.19
CA ASN A 401 -6.37 -39.95 -7.81
C ASN A 401 -7.89 -39.99 -7.62
N LEU A 402 -8.32 -40.65 -6.56
CA LEU A 402 -9.71 -40.72 -6.13
C LEU A 402 -9.87 -39.98 -4.81
N ASN A 403 -11.04 -39.38 -4.59
CA ASN A 403 -11.37 -38.78 -3.31
C ASN A 403 -11.50 -39.87 -2.22
N PRO A 404 -10.57 -39.96 -1.25
CA PRO A 404 -10.61 -41.01 -0.23
C PRO A 404 -11.77 -40.86 0.76
N GLU A 405 -12.31 -39.64 0.94
CA GLU A 405 -13.47 -39.36 1.82
C GLU A 405 -14.71 -40.18 1.38
N SER A 406 -14.86 -40.44 0.07
CA SER A 406 -15.97 -41.25 -0.47
C SER A 406 -15.78 -42.77 -0.34
N TRP A 407 -14.66 -43.21 0.26
CA TRP A 407 -14.29 -44.63 0.37
C TRP A 407 -14.23 -45.11 1.81
N ILE A 408 -13.82 -44.24 2.73
CA ILE A 408 -13.83 -44.51 4.17
C ILE A 408 -15.26 -44.43 4.71
N ARG A 409 -15.55 -45.17 5.78
CA ARG A 409 -16.85 -45.11 6.45
C ARG A 409 -17.14 -43.70 6.98
N PRO A 410 -18.39 -43.22 6.95
CA PRO A 410 -18.76 -42.01 7.69
C PRO A 410 -18.41 -42.19 9.17
N LYS A 411 -17.92 -41.12 9.80
CA LYS A 411 -17.54 -41.16 11.20
C LYS A 411 -18.71 -40.80 12.10
#